data_AF-A0A170V882-F1
#
_entry.id   AF-A0A170V882-F1
#
_cell.length_a   1.000
_cell.length_b   1.000
_cell.length_c   1.000
_cell.angle_alpha   90.00
_cell.angle_beta   90.00
_cell.angle_gamma   90.00
#
_symmetry.space_group_name_H-M   'P 1'
#
loop_
_entity.id
_entity.type
_entity.pdbx_description
1 polymer ?
#
loop_
_entity_poly.entity_id
_entity_poly.type
_entity_poly.pdbx_seq_one_letter_code
_entity_poly.pdbx_strand_id
1 'polypeptide(L)'
;FSYDNTNLEIVKTFTYLGIKFSNSGLFLQASKMASNKCLAAIAAVRQILISTKCTTWDAKMLLYNNIVKNTLLYGSEIWSLRYFDHIEKTQVKFLKQLLGVPLTTPGYMVR
;
A
#
# COMPACT_ATOMS: atom_id res chain seq x y z
N PHE A 1 25.46 -7.73 -22.06
CA PHE A 1 24.53 -8.87 -22.16
C PHE A 1 23.65 -8.59 -23.36
N SER A 2 23.61 -9.49 -24.34
CA SER A 2 22.80 -9.34 -25.54
C SER A 2 21.86 -10.53 -25.69
N TYR A 3 20.64 -10.26 -26.12
CA TYR A 3 19.60 -11.26 -26.43
C TYR A 3 19.02 -10.93 -27.80
N ASP A 4 18.90 -11.91 -28.70
CA ASP A 4 18.46 -11.70 -30.10
C ASP A 4 19.19 -10.55 -30.82
N ASN A 5 20.53 -10.48 -30.74
CA ASN A 5 21.35 -9.39 -31.30
C ASN A 5 21.03 -7.99 -30.77
N THR A 6 20.21 -7.87 -29.71
CA THR A 6 19.94 -6.59 -29.03
C THR A 6 20.73 -6.51 -27.73
N ASN A 7 21.43 -5.39 -27.54
CA ASN A 7 22.12 -5.12 -26.27
C ASN A 7 21.09 -4.70 -25.22
N LEU A 8 21.00 -5.46 -24.12
CA LEU A 8 20.09 -5.18 -23.03
C LEU A 8 20.75 -4.29 -21.98
N GLU A 9 20.03 -3.27 -21.55
CA GLU A 9 20.49 -2.37 -20.50
C GLU A 9 20.47 -3.07 -19.13
N ILE A 10 21.59 -2.97 -18.41
CA ILE A 10 21.69 -3.47 -17.04
C ILE A 10 21.43 -2.32 -16.09
N VAL A 11 20.21 -2.26 -15.55
CA VAL A 11 19.78 -1.23 -14.60
C VAL A 11 19.83 -1.72 -13.15
N LYS A 12 20.11 -0.79 -12.21
CA LYS A 12 20.07 -1.10 -10.78
C LYS A 12 18.66 -1.27 -10.23
N THR A 13 17.67 -0.65 -10.90
CA THR A 13 16.27 -0.65 -10.47
C THR A 13 15.39 -0.67 -11.70
N PHE A 14 14.39 -1.54 -11.70
CA PHE A 14 13.45 -1.71 -12.80
C PHE A 14 12.02 -1.74 -12.26
N THR A 15 11.08 -1.15 -12.98
CA THR A 15 9.66 -1.18 -12.58
C THR A 15 8.90 -2.08 -13.53
N TYR A 16 8.32 -3.17 -13.01
CA TYR A 16 7.54 -4.12 -13.77
C TYR A 16 6.14 -4.22 -13.15
N LEU A 17 5.10 -4.02 -13.96
CA LEU A 17 3.70 -4.01 -13.52
C LEU A 17 3.44 -3.12 -12.28
N GLY A 18 4.16 -2.01 -12.17
CA GLY A 18 4.02 -1.07 -11.04
C GLY A 18 4.70 -1.51 -9.73
N ILE A 19 5.47 -2.60 -9.74
CA ILE A 19 6.33 -3.06 -8.65
C ILE A 19 7.79 -2.73 -8.99
N LYS A 20 8.53 -2.21 -8.01
CA LYS A 20 9.91 -1.80 -8.18
C LYS A 20 10.87 -2.90 -7.72
N PHE A 21 11.61 -3.45 -8.67
CA PHE A 21 12.65 -4.46 -8.46
C PHE A 21 14.01 -3.78 -8.33
N SER A 22 14.81 -4.21 -7.36
CA SER A 22 16.22 -3.83 -7.24
C SER A 22 17.12 -4.97 -7.68
N ASN A 23 18.32 -4.64 -8.12
CA ASN A 23 19.36 -5.64 -8.42
C ASN A 23 19.77 -6.49 -7.20
N SER A 24 19.52 -6.01 -5.97
CA SER A 24 19.77 -6.75 -4.73
C SER A 24 18.70 -7.81 -4.41
N GLY A 25 17.58 -7.83 -5.16
CA GLY A 25 16.42 -8.69 -4.88
C GLY A 25 15.63 -8.29 -3.62
N LEU A 26 15.99 -7.17 -2.96
CA LEU A 26 15.30 -6.68 -1.78
C LEU A 26 14.18 -5.71 -2.17
N PHE A 27 13.00 -5.93 -1.60
CA PHE A 27 11.80 -5.20 -1.99
C PHE A 27 11.44 -3.99 -1.10
N LEU A 28 12.42 -3.39 -0.41
CA LEU A 28 12.17 -2.23 0.45
C LEU A 28 11.56 -1.06 -0.33
N GLN A 29 12.01 -0.83 -1.56
CA GLN A 29 11.50 0.23 -2.42
C GLN A 29 10.08 -0.07 -2.89
N ALA A 30 9.75 -1.33 -3.21
CA ALA A 30 8.40 -1.74 -3.55
C ALA A 30 7.45 -1.56 -2.35
N SER A 31 7.86 -1.97 -1.14
CA SER A 31 7.08 -1.76 0.09
C SER A 31 6.79 -0.28 0.34
N LYS A 32 7.80 0.60 0.24
CA LYS A 32 7.60 2.05 0.36
C LYS A 32 6.65 2.60 -0.71
N MET A 33 6.77 2.13 -1.95
CA MET A 33 5.89 2.54 -3.04
C MET A 33 4.44 2.09 -2.80
N ALA A 34 4.22 0.86 -2.32
CA ALA A 34 2.91 0.35 -1.95
C ALA A 34 2.29 1.15 -0.80
N SER A 35 3.06 1.45 0.26
CA SER A 35 2.61 2.32 1.36
C SER A 35 2.22 3.72 0.87
N ASN A 36 3.00 4.33 -0.01
CA ASN A 36 2.69 5.66 -0.54
C ASN A 36 1.43 5.66 -1.41
N LYS A 37 1.26 4.65 -2.28
CA LYS A 37 0.03 4.48 -3.07
C LYS A 37 -1.19 4.27 -2.17
N CYS A 38 -1.03 3.47 -1.12
CA CYS A 38 -2.05 3.26 -0.12
C CYS A 38 -2.43 4.58 0.59
N LEU A 39 -1.48 5.43 0.97
CA LEU A 39 -1.78 6.73 1.57
C LEU A 39 -2.60 7.64 0.64
N ALA A 40 -2.32 7.63 -0.66
CA ALA A 40 -3.12 8.34 -1.64
C ALA A 40 -4.55 7.75 -1.76
N ALA A 41 -4.67 6.43 -1.77
CA ALA A 41 -5.95 5.73 -1.78
C ALA A 41 -6.79 6.05 -0.53
N ILE A 42 -6.16 6.12 0.64
CA ILE A 42 -6.81 6.51 1.90
C ILE A 42 -7.35 7.94 1.81
N ALA A 43 -6.56 8.88 1.27
CA ALA A 43 -7.00 10.26 1.10
C ALA A 43 -8.22 10.34 0.15
N ALA A 44 -8.22 9.57 -0.94
CA ALA A 44 -9.35 9.49 -1.87
C ALA A 44 -10.60 8.92 -1.20
N VAL A 45 -10.48 7.80 -0.47
CA VAL A 45 -11.60 7.21 0.28
C VAL A 45 -12.14 8.18 1.31
N ARG A 46 -11.27 8.89 2.04
CA ARG A 46 -11.68 9.92 2.99
C ARG A 46 -12.49 11.02 2.31
N GLN A 47 -12.05 11.49 1.13
CA GLN A 47 -12.79 12.50 0.38
C GLN A 47 -14.18 12.01 -0.02
N ILE A 48 -14.30 10.76 -0.46
CA ILE A 48 -15.58 10.11 -0.80
C ILE A 48 -16.48 10.04 0.43
N LEU A 49 -15.95 9.62 1.59
CA LEU A 49 -16.72 9.53 2.83
C LEU A 49 -17.26 10.89 3.28
N ILE A 50 -16.45 11.94 3.14
CA ILE A 50 -16.85 13.32 3.48
C ILE A 50 -17.91 13.83 2.51
N SER A 51 -17.71 13.66 1.20
CA SER A 51 -18.63 14.18 0.18
C SER A 51 -20.00 13.48 0.21
N THR A 52 -20.01 12.17 0.46
CA THR A 52 -21.23 11.37 0.54
C THR A 52 -21.89 11.42 1.91
N LYS A 53 -21.28 12.06 2.91
CA LYS A 53 -21.71 12.04 4.32
C LYS A 53 -21.98 10.61 4.82
N CYS A 54 -21.16 9.66 4.40
CA CYS A 54 -21.34 8.26 4.72
C CYS A 54 -21.15 8.01 6.23
N THR A 55 -22.24 7.62 6.91
CA THR A 55 -22.23 7.35 8.36
C THR A 55 -22.14 5.85 8.67
N THR A 56 -22.62 4.99 7.78
CA THR A 56 -22.68 3.54 8.00
C THR A 56 -21.31 2.89 8.03
N TRP A 57 -21.12 1.98 8.99
CA TRP A 57 -19.86 1.26 9.16
C TRP A 57 -19.58 0.30 8.00
N ASP A 58 -20.61 -0.40 7.51
CA ASP A 58 -20.45 -1.39 6.44
C ASP A 58 -19.98 -0.74 5.14
N ALA A 59 -20.51 0.42 4.78
CA ALA A 59 -20.08 1.15 3.58
C ALA A 59 -18.62 1.65 3.71
N LYS A 60 -18.22 2.12 4.90
CA LYS A 60 -16.84 2.50 5.20
C LYS A 60 -15.88 1.32 5.05
N MET A 61 -16.25 0.16 5.59
CA MET A 61 -15.48 -1.08 5.46
C MET A 61 -15.42 -1.61 4.03
N LEU A 62 -16.52 -1.49 3.28
CA LEU A 62 -16.58 -1.86 1.87
C LEU A 62 -15.59 -1.04 1.04
N LEU A 63 -15.60 0.29 1.20
CA LEU A 63 -14.65 1.18 0.52
C LEU A 63 -13.20 0.89 0.92
N TYR A 64 -12.95 0.61 2.19
CA TYR A 64 -11.63 0.21 2.65
C TYR A 64 -11.14 -1.07 1.97
N ASN A 65 -11.94 -2.14 2.00
CA ASN A 65 -11.56 -3.43 1.44
C ASN A 65 -11.33 -3.35 -0.07
N ASN A 66 -12.18 -2.61 -0.78
CA ASN A 66 -12.11 -2.56 -2.24
C ASN A 66 -11.02 -1.62 -2.77
N ILE A 67 -10.71 -0.52 -2.06
CA ILE A 67 -9.78 0.49 -2.57
C ILE A 67 -8.44 0.40 -1.83
N VAL A 68 -8.45 0.58 -0.51
CA VAL A 68 -7.23 0.71 0.29
C VAL A 68 -6.50 -0.63 0.41
N LYS A 69 -7.22 -1.68 0.84
CA LYS A 69 -6.63 -3.01 1.03
C LYS A 69 -6.08 -3.56 -0.28
N ASN A 70 -6.86 -3.47 -1.37
CA ASN A 70 -6.41 -3.90 -2.69
C ASN A 70 -5.17 -3.12 -3.17
N THR A 71 -5.13 -1.80 -2.98
CA THR A 71 -3.96 -0.97 -3.35
C THR A 71 -2.71 -1.34 -2.54
N LEU A 72 -2.88 -1.61 -1.24
CA LEU A 72 -1.77 -1.95 -0.35
C LEU A 72 -1.21 -3.35 -0.61
N LEU A 73 -2.09 -4.32 -0.91
CA LEU A 73 -1.72 -5.74 -1.07
C LEU A 73 -1.45 -6.15 -2.51
N TYR A 74 -1.52 -5.23 -3.47
CA TYR A 74 -1.23 -5.51 -4.87
C TYR A 74 0.19 -6.07 -5.06
N GLY A 75 0.28 -7.28 -5.60
CA GLY A 75 1.54 -8.00 -5.82
C GLY A 75 2.29 -8.36 -4.54
N SER A 76 1.61 -8.32 -3.38
CA SER A 76 2.22 -8.56 -2.07
C SER A 76 2.85 -9.95 -1.97
N GLU A 77 2.38 -10.94 -2.73
CA GLU A 77 2.99 -12.27 -2.82
C GLU A 77 4.47 -12.23 -3.24
N ILE A 78 4.90 -11.20 -3.98
CA ILE A 78 6.28 -11.03 -4.44
C ILE A 78 7.13 -10.29 -3.40
N TRP A 79 6.62 -9.18 -2.85
CA TRP A 79 7.45 -8.23 -2.12
C TRP A 79 7.21 -8.18 -0.59
N SER A 80 6.10 -8.70 -0.09
CA SER A 80 5.62 -8.36 1.27
C SER A 80 6.29 -9.12 2.42
N LEU A 81 6.76 -10.34 2.20
CA LEU A 81 7.15 -11.28 3.27
C LEU A 81 8.11 -10.69 4.30
N ARG A 82 9.11 -9.92 3.86
CA ARG A 82 10.11 -9.28 4.73
C ARG A 82 9.64 -7.95 5.34
N TYR A 83 8.57 -7.37 4.81
CA TYR A 83 8.13 -6.00 5.12
C TYR A 83 6.70 -5.96 5.69
N PHE A 84 6.30 -7.02 6.39
CA PHE A 84 4.99 -7.11 7.05
C PHE A 84 4.74 -5.92 7.99
N ASP A 85 5.76 -5.50 8.76
CA ASP A 85 5.67 -4.35 9.66
C ASP A 85 5.31 -3.04 8.93
N HIS A 86 5.76 -2.87 7.68
CA HIS A 86 5.44 -1.68 6.89
C HIS A 86 3.98 -1.68 6.42
N ILE A 87 3.49 -2.85 6.00
CA ILE A 87 2.10 -3.05 5.59
C ILE A 87 1.19 -2.77 6.77
N GLU A 88 1.49 -3.38 7.91
CA GLU A 88 0.72 -3.22 9.14
C GLU A 88 0.67 -1.77 9.62
N LYS A 89 1.82 -1.08 9.67
CA LYS A 89 1.83 0.35 10.05
C LYS A 89 0.93 1.19 9.15
N THR A 90 0.89 0.86 7.86
CA THR A 90 0.04 1.56 6.87
C THR A 90 -1.44 1.26 7.14
N GLN A 91 -1.78 0.00 7.37
CA GLN A 91 -3.14 -0.44 7.72
C GLN A 91 -3.63 0.18 9.03
N VAL A 92 -2.85 0.12 10.10
CA VAL A 92 -3.22 0.71 11.40
C VAL A 92 -3.44 2.21 11.27
N LYS A 93 -2.61 2.91 10.48
CA LYS A 93 -2.78 4.34 10.22
C LYS A 93 -4.13 4.63 9.55
N PHE A 94 -4.56 3.81 8.59
CA PHE A 94 -5.89 3.93 8.00
C PHE A 94 -6.99 3.73 9.04
N LEU A 95 -6.94 2.62 9.77
CA LEU A 95 -7.99 2.26 10.73
C LEU A 95 -8.17 3.33 11.81
N LYS A 96 -7.06 3.91 12.29
CA LYS A 96 -7.11 5.05 13.21
C LYS A 96 -7.83 6.25 12.62
N GLN A 97 -7.52 6.62 11.38
CA GLN A 97 -8.19 7.71 10.68
C GLN A 97 -9.69 7.43 10.47
N LEU A 98 -10.04 6.19 10.18
CA LEU A 98 -11.43 5.80 9.97
C LEU A 98 -12.26 5.82 11.27
N LEU A 99 -11.66 5.34 12.36
CA LEU A 99 -12.28 5.32 13.70
C LEU A 99 -12.31 6.72 14.34
N GLY A 100 -11.60 7.70 13.78
CA GLY A 100 -11.49 9.04 14.35
C GLY A 100 -10.63 9.10 15.61
N VAL A 101 -9.80 8.08 15.87
CA VAL A 101 -8.91 8.05 17.03
C VAL A 101 -7.59 8.77 16.71
N PRO A 102 -6.91 9.34 17.72
CA PRO A 102 -5.61 9.95 17.54
C PRO A 102 -4.58 8.99 16.92
N LEU A 103 -3.66 9.53 16.11
CA LEU A 103 -2.57 8.72 15.54
C LEU A 103 -1.63 8.16 16.61
N THR A 104 -1.58 8.80 17.78
CA THR A 104 -0.81 8.41 18.97
C THR A 104 -1.39 7.21 19.70
N THR A 105 -2.65 6.82 19.44
CA THR A 105 -3.27 5.65 20.06
C THR A 105 -2.41 4.40 19.79
N PRO A 106 -2.09 3.58 20.80
CA PRO A 106 -1.30 2.36 20.57
C PRO A 106 -1.93 1.44 19.53
N GLY A 107 -1.11 0.86 18.64
CA GLY A 107 -1.59 0.05 17.52
C GLY A 107 -2.36 -1.20 17.95
N TYR A 108 -2.06 -1.75 19.12
CA TYR A 108 -2.77 -2.93 19.67
C TYR A 108 -4.24 -2.64 20.01
N MET A 109 -4.64 -1.38 20.21
CA MET A 109 -6.04 -1.01 20.50
C MET A 109 -6.93 -1.01 19.25
N VAL A 110 -6.31 -1.05 18.07
CA VAL A 110 -6.99 -1.00 16.76
C VAL A 110 -6.95 -2.36 16.06
N ARG A 111 -6.18 -3.30 16.62
CA ARG A 111 -6.00 -4.68 16.15
C ARG A 111 -7.06 -5.59 16.72
#